data_AF-A0A0L1KYG4-F1
#
_entry.id   AF-A0A0L1KYG4-F1
#
_cell.length_a   1.000
_cell.length_b   1.000
_cell.length_c   1.000
_cell.angle_alpha   90.00
_cell.angle_beta   90.00
_cell.angle_gamma   90.00
#
_symmetry.space_group_name_H-M   'P 1'
#
loop_
_entity.id
_entity.type
_entity.pdbx_description
1 polymer ?
#
loop_
_entity_poly.entity_id
_entity_poly.type
_entity_poly.pdbx_seq_one_letter_code
_entity_poly.pdbx_strand_id
1 'polypeptide(L)'
;MQYDVFKSVRATEFMTIVLVNLPSFIPKYPHTKIPVFLFNSYCVNFDFFFMHKMLLKMYASTHFACVDDGIGKFDRSMLCQQDLMELFIFGLNEPEKICGNRDDPDDVCAWKGITCNDDGEVEEFRWVFKQENGTGTVGFEFLPWSIKIVVMWNNALSGTIQLADLPGKMEVVDISFNNLIGCLDLDKLPATVRTLSLSQNKFTGDISLENLPKCLEYLSLVDNQLSGTICLTSLPTAFQSLHLHKNNFEGSLNFTQLPNSIRHIILAENHFSGTVNLGNLPESMRVLDIRKNAISGAVRVPHGIDIRLDGNDEVNVERIE
;
A
#
# COMPACT_ATOMS: atom_id res chain seq x y z
N MET A 1 30.09 -49.69 -33.16
CA MET A 1 29.51 -48.58 -33.94
C MET A 1 28.04 -48.90 -34.15
N GLN A 2 27.21 -47.86 -34.01
CA GLN A 2 25.76 -47.85 -33.77
C GLN A 2 24.90 -48.90 -34.50
N TYR A 3 23.96 -49.44 -33.72
CA TYR A 3 22.71 -50.05 -34.19
C TYR A 3 21.62 -48.98 -34.24
N ASP A 4 20.84 -49.06 -35.30
CA ASP A 4 19.57 -48.39 -35.51
C ASP A 4 18.39 -49.31 -35.12
N VAL A 5 17.21 -48.69 -35.00
CA VAL A 5 15.84 -49.25 -34.98
C VAL A 5 15.16 -49.52 -33.61
N PHE A 6 14.30 -48.55 -33.25
CA PHE A 6 12.94 -48.60 -32.71
C PHE A 6 12.47 -49.82 -31.88
N LYS A 7 11.91 -49.53 -30.70
CA LYS A 7 10.54 -49.96 -30.32
C LYS A 7 9.94 -49.14 -29.16
N SER A 8 8.70 -48.72 -29.40
CA SER A 8 7.71 -48.14 -28.48
C SER A 8 7.57 -48.88 -27.14
N VAL A 9 7.56 -48.13 -26.04
CA VAL A 9 6.95 -48.51 -24.74
C VAL A 9 6.36 -47.25 -24.07
N ARG A 10 5.27 -47.48 -23.33
CA ARG A 10 4.17 -46.58 -22.95
C ARG A 10 4.49 -45.59 -21.82
N ALA A 11 3.75 -44.48 -21.82
CA ALA A 11 3.78 -43.34 -20.91
C ALA A 11 3.32 -43.62 -19.45
N THR A 12 3.93 -44.58 -18.75
CA THR A 12 3.48 -44.96 -17.39
C THR A 12 4.58 -45.04 -16.31
N GLU A 13 5.80 -44.56 -16.56
CA GLU A 13 6.92 -44.68 -15.59
C GLU A 13 7.56 -43.34 -15.17
N PHE A 14 6.84 -42.21 -15.26
CA PHE A 14 7.36 -40.91 -14.80
C PHE A 14 6.71 -40.38 -13.51
N MET A 15 6.01 -41.25 -12.76
CA MET A 15 5.37 -40.90 -11.50
C MET A 15 5.87 -41.83 -10.38
N THR A 16 7.14 -41.71 -10.02
CA THR A 16 7.64 -42.20 -8.73
C THR A 16 8.84 -41.35 -8.36
N ILE A 17 8.90 -40.92 -7.09
CA ILE A 17 9.87 -40.00 -6.48
C ILE A 17 9.42 -38.54 -6.48
N VAL A 18 8.30 -38.27 -5.79
CA VAL A 18 8.27 -37.30 -4.68
C VAL A 18 7.19 -37.79 -3.72
N LEU A 19 7.54 -38.64 -2.75
CA LEU A 19 6.73 -38.90 -1.53
C LEU A 19 7.42 -39.92 -0.61
N VAL A 20 8.64 -39.63 -0.16
CA VAL A 20 9.34 -40.31 0.96
C VAL A 20 10.42 -39.28 1.38
N ASN A 21 10.51 -38.61 2.52
CA ASN A 21 10.05 -38.81 3.88
C ASN A 21 10.35 -37.49 4.67
N LEU A 22 9.50 -37.06 5.60
CA LEU A 22 10.02 -36.56 6.91
C LEU A 22 10.56 -37.79 7.68
N PRO A 23 11.48 -37.72 8.68
CA PRO A 23 12.24 -36.59 9.22
C PRO A 23 13.75 -36.90 9.44
N SER A 24 14.55 -35.86 9.74
CA SER A 24 15.82 -35.91 10.51
C SER A 24 16.76 -37.12 10.30
N PHE A 25 17.74 -37.03 9.39
CA PHE A 25 19.03 -37.74 9.55
C PHE A 25 20.12 -37.12 8.65
N ILE A 26 21.19 -36.63 9.28
CA ILE A 26 22.41 -36.11 8.65
C ILE A 26 23.29 -37.29 8.21
N PRO A 27 23.98 -37.22 7.05
CA PRO A 27 25.44 -37.38 7.03
C PRO A 27 26.11 -36.33 6.13
N LYS A 28 27.03 -35.49 6.64
CA LYS A 28 28.50 -35.66 6.66
C LYS A 28 29.16 -35.91 5.28
N TYR A 29 29.49 -34.80 4.60
CA TYR A 29 30.57 -34.58 3.60
C TYR A 29 30.52 -35.40 2.27
N PRO A 30 31.29 -35.01 1.23
CA PRO A 30 31.10 -33.88 0.32
C PRO A 30 31.11 -34.37 -1.16
N HIS A 31 31.03 -33.46 -2.14
CA HIS A 31 31.09 -33.69 -3.60
C HIS A 31 29.73 -33.71 -4.33
N THR A 32 29.16 -32.52 -4.34
CA THR A 32 28.29 -31.94 -5.37
C THR A 32 28.71 -32.30 -6.80
N LYS A 33 27.78 -32.82 -7.60
CA LYS A 33 27.52 -32.41 -9.00
C LYS A 33 26.04 -32.61 -9.32
N ILE A 34 25.29 -31.52 -9.38
CA ILE A 34 24.02 -31.39 -10.12
C ILE A 34 24.42 -30.69 -11.43
N PRO A 35 24.22 -31.29 -12.62
CA PRO A 35 23.10 -30.88 -13.51
C PRO A 35 22.58 -32.05 -14.38
N VAL A 36 21.40 -32.02 -15.02
CA VAL A 36 21.06 -31.26 -16.23
C VAL A 36 19.55 -31.33 -16.49
N PHE A 37 18.96 -30.19 -16.89
CA PHE A 37 17.61 -30.03 -17.43
C PHE A 37 17.61 -30.18 -18.95
N LEU A 38 16.55 -30.80 -19.51
CA LEU A 38 16.12 -30.57 -20.90
C LEU A 38 14.59 -30.62 -20.99
N PHE A 39 13.99 -29.52 -21.43
CA PHE A 39 12.60 -29.43 -21.85
C PHE A 39 12.47 -29.75 -23.34
N ASN A 40 11.40 -30.45 -23.75
CA ASN A 40 10.87 -30.26 -25.09
C ASN A 40 9.36 -30.58 -25.22
N SER A 41 8.61 -29.52 -25.55
CA SER A 41 7.45 -29.36 -26.44
C SER A 41 6.41 -30.49 -26.58
N TYR A 42 5.15 -30.18 -26.22
CA TYR A 42 3.98 -30.03 -27.11
C TYR A 42 2.69 -30.15 -26.28
N CYS A 43 1.80 -29.17 -26.44
CA CYS A 43 0.52 -29.05 -25.74
C CYS A 43 -0.31 -30.34 -25.75
N VAL A 44 -0.48 -31.00 -24.61
CA VAL A 44 -1.68 -31.79 -24.27
C VAL A 44 -1.90 -31.83 -22.74
N ASN A 45 -2.95 -31.14 -22.31
CA ASN A 45 -3.89 -31.40 -21.21
C ASN A 45 -3.50 -31.30 -19.71
N PHE A 46 -3.80 -30.13 -19.16
CA PHE A 46 -4.92 -29.86 -18.22
C PHE A 46 -4.94 -30.45 -16.79
N ASP A 47 -4.04 -31.34 -16.35
CA ASP A 47 -4.01 -31.77 -14.93
C ASP A 47 -2.62 -31.65 -14.24
N PHE A 48 -1.65 -31.02 -14.91
CA PHE A 48 -0.33 -30.70 -14.35
C PHE A 48 -0.17 -29.23 -13.93
N PHE A 49 -1.16 -28.38 -14.25
CA PHE A 49 -1.11 -26.93 -14.07
C PHE A 49 -1.31 -26.51 -12.61
N PHE A 50 -2.05 -27.30 -11.83
CA PHE A 50 -2.36 -27.00 -10.43
C PHE A 50 -1.19 -27.28 -9.48
N MET A 51 -0.48 -28.41 -9.66
CA MET A 51 0.73 -28.71 -8.87
C MET A 51 1.86 -27.72 -9.17
N HIS A 52 1.96 -27.20 -10.41
CA HIS A 52 2.97 -26.19 -10.74
C HIS A 52 2.62 -24.79 -10.22
N LYS A 53 1.35 -24.33 -10.32
CA LYS A 53 0.88 -23.08 -9.67
C LYS A 53 1.03 -23.17 -8.15
N MET A 54 0.78 -24.33 -7.52
CA MET A 54 0.90 -24.50 -6.07
C MET A 54 2.36 -24.62 -5.57
N LEU A 55 3.24 -25.30 -6.33
CA LEU A 55 4.68 -25.33 -6.01
C LEU A 55 5.31 -23.95 -6.21
N LEU A 56 4.97 -23.19 -7.26
CA LEU A 56 5.42 -21.81 -7.43
C LEU A 56 4.84 -20.86 -6.36
N LYS A 57 3.57 -21.02 -5.96
CA LYS A 57 2.95 -20.23 -4.88
C LYS A 57 3.51 -20.57 -3.48
N MET A 58 3.94 -21.82 -3.22
CA MET A 58 4.67 -22.18 -1.99
C MET A 58 6.10 -21.63 -1.98
N TYR A 59 6.84 -21.68 -3.10
CA TYR A 59 8.18 -21.11 -3.17
C TYR A 59 8.19 -19.57 -3.04
N ALA A 60 7.11 -18.89 -3.40
CA ALA A 60 6.97 -17.44 -3.18
C ALA A 60 6.80 -17.06 -1.69
N SER A 61 6.39 -17.99 -0.83
CA SER A 61 6.11 -17.72 0.60
C SER A 61 7.11 -18.36 1.57
N THR A 62 8.02 -19.24 1.12
CA THR A 62 9.08 -19.81 1.96
C THR A 62 10.48 -19.43 1.49
N HIS A 63 11.18 -18.63 2.33
CA HIS A 63 12.62 -18.27 2.32
C HIS A 63 13.05 -16.99 1.57
N PHE A 64 12.85 -15.83 2.19
CA PHE A 64 13.83 -14.73 2.15
C PHE A 64 14.78 -14.86 3.34
N ALA A 65 15.79 -15.74 3.23
CA ALA A 65 17.02 -15.70 4.03
C ALA A 65 18.00 -16.81 3.58
N CYS A 66 18.54 -16.73 2.36
CA CYS A 66 19.94 -17.07 2.01
C CYS A 66 20.15 -17.06 0.48
N VAL A 67 20.94 -16.08 0.01
CA VAL A 67 21.90 -16.09 -1.11
C VAL A 67 21.69 -17.08 -2.27
N ASP A 68 21.33 -16.57 -3.46
CA ASP A 68 22.22 -16.59 -4.65
C ASP A 68 21.61 -15.75 -5.79
N ASP A 69 22.42 -14.82 -6.34
CA ASP A 69 22.08 -13.86 -7.41
C ASP A 69 21.98 -14.52 -8.81
N GLY A 70 21.14 -15.54 -8.97
CA GLY A 70 21.05 -16.28 -10.23
C GLY A 70 19.71 -16.96 -10.57
N ILE A 71 18.70 -16.85 -9.71
CA ILE A 71 17.35 -17.30 -10.04
C ILE A 71 16.65 -16.09 -10.65
N GLY A 72 16.32 -16.19 -11.95
CA GLY A 72 15.77 -15.10 -12.74
C GLY A 72 14.73 -14.30 -11.96
N LYS A 73 14.96 -12.99 -11.81
CA LYS A 73 13.99 -12.08 -11.24
C LYS A 73 12.68 -12.32 -11.97
N PHE A 74 11.68 -12.79 -11.23
CA PHE A 74 10.34 -12.99 -11.75
C PHE A 74 9.85 -11.64 -12.29
N ASP A 75 9.78 -11.52 -13.62
CA ASP A 75 9.37 -10.29 -14.27
C ASP A 75 7.84 -10.21 -14.25
N ARG A 76 7.33 -9.49 -13.24
CA ARG A 76 5.89 -9.27 -13.02
C ARG A 76 5.23 -8.55 -14.18
N SER A 77 5.99 -7.85 -15.02
CA SER A 77 5.46 -7.18 -16.22
C SER A 77 4.96 -8.17 -17.28
N MET A 78 5.34 -9.45 -17.18
CA MET A 78 4.87 -10.52 -18.07
C MET A 78 3.55 -11.14 -17.63
N LEU A 79 3.03 -10.79 -16.45
CA LEU A 79 1.77 -11.31 -15.95
C LEU A 79 0.58 -10.57 -16.57
N CYS A 80 -0.49 -11.32 -16.81
CA CYS A 80 -1.77 -10.71 -17.14
C CYS A 80 -2.40 -10.07 -15.89
N GLN A 81 -3.34 -9.13 -16.09
CA GLN A 81 -4.04 -8.50 -14.97
C GLN A 81 -4.79 -9.51 -14.09
N GLN A 82 -5.26 -10.63 -14.66
CA GLN A 82 -5.90 -11.71 -13.90
C GLN A 82 -4.91 -12.30 -12.89
N ASP A 83 -3.73 -12.74 -13.33
CA ASP A 83 -2.72 -13.33 -12.43
C ASP A 83 -2.23 -12.31 -11.39
N LEU A 84 -2.06 -11.04 -11.78
CA LEU A 84 -1.71 -9.96 -10.86
C LEU A 84 -2.77 -9.79 -9.77
N MET A 85 -4.04 -9.70 -10.16
CA MET A 85 -5.13 -9.54 -9.21
C MET A 85 -5.34 -10.77 -8.34
N GLU A 86 -5.14 -11.99 -8.85
CA GLU A 86 -5.11 -13.22 -8.05
C GLU A 86 -4.03 -13.17 -6.98
N LEU A 87 -2.82 -12.71 -7.31
CA LEU A 87 -1.73 -12.53 -6.36
C LEU A 87 -2.03 -11.43 -5.35
N PHE A 88 -2.65 -10.33 -5.79
CA PHE A 88 -3.05 -9.24 -4.92
C PHE A 88 -4.06 -9.67 -3.85
N ILE A 89 -5.12 -10.40 -4.24
CA ILE A 89 -6.14 -10.87 -3.29
C ILE A 89 -5.67 -12.09 -2.48
N PHE A 90 -4.59 -12.77 -2.88
CA PHE A 90 -4.08 -13.95 -2.18
C PHE A 90 -3.69 -13.66 -0.72
N GLY A 91 -3.23 -12.44 -0.44
CA GLY A 91 -2.90 -11.99 0.91
C GLY A 91 -4.12 -11.68 1.77
N LEU A 92 -5.32 -11.61 1.18
CA LEU A 92 -6.57 -11.31 1.88
C LEU A 92 -7.20 -12.60 2.42
N ASN A 93 -7.94 -12.47 3.52
CA ASN A 93 -8.74 -13.56 4.04
C ASN A 93 -10.00 -13.78 3.18
N GLU A 94 -10.38 -15.05 3.02
CA GLU A 94 -11.53 -15.49 2.22
C GLU A 94 -11.59 -14.85 0.81
N PRO A 95 -10.52 -14.97 0.00
CA PRO A 95 -10.45 -14.37 -1.35
C PRO A 95 -11.56 -14.85 -2.28
N GLU A 96 -12.14 -16.04 -2.03
CA GLU A 96 -13.31 -16.55 -2.74
C GLU A 96 -14.54 -15.62 -2.63
N LYS A 97 -14.64 -14.78 -1.59
CA LYS A 97 -15.69 -13.75 -1.51
C LYS A 97 -15.52 -12.62 -2.52
N ILE A 98 -14.34 -12.53 -3.14
CA ILE A 98 -13.97 -11.56 -4.17
C ILE A 98 -14.05 -12.22 -5.54
N CYS A 99 -13.34 -13.35 -5.73
CA CYS A 99 -13.18 -14.01 -7.03
C CYS A 99 -14.16 -15.16 -7.33
N GLY A 100 -15.11 -15.41 -6.42
CA GLY A 100 -16.11 -16.49 -6.54
C GLY A 100 -15.57 -17.86 -6.13
N ASN A 101 -14.58 -18.36 -6.85
CA ASN A 101 -13.88 -19.61 -6.55
C ASN A 101 -12.37 -19.38 -6.59
N ARG A 102 -11.63 -19.91 -5.62
CA ARG A 102 -10.17 -19.73 -5.54
C ARG A 102 -9.42 -20.63 -6.53
N ASP A 103 -9.95 -21.80 -6.83
CA ASP A 103 -9.30 -22.80 -7.68
C ASP A 103 -9.59 -22.57 -9.16
N ASP A 104 -10.75 -21.97 -9.46
CA ASP A 104 -11.21 -21.61 -10.79
C ASP A 104 -11.90 -20.24 -10.73
N PRO A 105 -11.13 -19.15 -10.56
CA PRO A 105 -11.70 -17.82 -10.39
C PRO A 105 -12.39 -17.35 -11.66
N ASP A 106 -13.46 -16.57 -11.47
CA ASP A 106 -14.12 -15.88 -12.57
C ASP A 106 -13.13 -14.92 -13.28
N ASP A 107 -13.53 -14.40 -14.45
CA ASP A 107 -12.83 -13.28 -15.07
C ASP A 107 -12.76 -12.09 -14.08
N VAL A 108 -11.59 -11.45 -14.00
CA VAL A 108 -11.32 -10.39 -13.02
C VAL A 108 -12.34 -9.26 -13.07
N CYS A 109 -12.88 -8.94 -14.25
CA CYS A 109 -13.89 -7.88 -14.38
C CYS A 109 -15.27 -8.29 -13.86
N ALA A 110 -15.50 -9.58 -13.59
CA ALA A 110 -16.69 -10.09 -12.91
C ALA A 110 -16.52 -10.17 -11.38
N TRP A 111 -15.31 -9.97 -10.85
CA TRP A 111 -15.07 -10.07 -9.42
C TRP A 111 -15.80 -8.98 -8.63
N LYS A 112 -16.15 -9.33 -7.40
CA LYS A 112 -16.85 -8.41 -6.52
C LYS A 112 -15.95 -7.24 -6.13
N GLY A 113 -16.40 -6.03 -6.48
CA GLY A 113 -15.68 -4.80 -6.14
C GLY A 113 -14.59 -4.42 -7.13
N ILE A 114 -14.47 -5.13 -8.26
CA ILE A 114 -13.66 -4.70 -9.40
C ILE A 114 -14.51 -3.89 -10.36
N THR A 115 -13.94 -2.81 -10.88
CA THR A 115 -14.48 -2.11 -12.06
C THR A 115 -13.39 -2.06 -13.13
N CYS A 116 -13.75 -2.50 -14.34
CA CYS A 116 -12.91 -2.39 -15.52
C CYS A 116 -13.39 -1.25 -16.43
N ASN A 117 -12.50 -0.68 -17.23
CA ASN A 117 -12.84 0.30 -18.26
C ASN A 117 -13.40 -0.35 -19.53
N ASP A 118 -13.70 0.48 -20.54
CA ASP A 118 -14.23 0.05 -21.84
C ASP A 118 -13.28 -0.90 -22.61
N ASP A 119 -11.97 -0.85 -22.30
CA ASP A 119 -10.95 -1.73 -22.87
C ASP A 119 -10.78 -3.05 -22.07
N GLY A 120 -11.55 -3.22 -20.99
CA GLY A 120 -11.49 -4.39 -20.12
C GLY A 120 -10.31 -4.38 -19.14
N GLU A 121 -9.63 -3.25 -18.92
CA GLU A 121 -8.55 -3.13 -17.95
C GLU A 121 -9.10 -2.76 -16.57
N VAL A 122 -8.59 -3.39 -15.50
CA VAL A 122 -8.96 -3.07 -14.11
C VAL A 122 -8.53 -1.63 -13.78
N GLU A 123 -9.50 -0.78 -13.44
CA GLU A 123 -9.26 0.61 -13.03
C GLU A 123 -9.53 0.87 -11.55
N GLU A 124 -10.39 0.06 -10.93
CA GLU A 124 -10.79 0.27 -9.55
C GLU A 124 -10.95 -1.06 -8.80
N PHE A 125 -10.47 -1.08 -7.56
CA PHE A 125 -10.75 -2.12 -6.58
C PHE A 125 -11.34 -1.52 -5.29
N ARG A 126 -12.54 -1.97 -4.93
CA ARG A 126 -13.24 -1.60 -3.69
C ARG A 126 -13.56 -2.82 -2.84
N TRP A 127 -12.94 -2.89 -1.67
CA TRP A 127 -13.19 -3.93 -0.68
C TRP A 127 -13.35 -3.33 0.71
N VAL A 128 -14.56 -2.85 1.04
CA VAL A 128 -14.81 -2.03 2.24
C VAL A 128 -15.76 -2.69 3.22
N PHE A 129 -15.74 -2.20 4.47
CA PHE A 129 -16.69 -2.57 5.54
C PHE A 129 -16.72 -4.07 5.84
N LYS A 130 -15.57 -4.75 5.84
CA LYS A 130 -15.50 -6.17 6.20
C LYS A 130 -15.17 -6.39 7.67
N GLN A 131 -14.70 -5.36 8.38
CA GLN A 131 -14.37 -5.43 9.80
C GLN A 131 -13.42 -6.62 10.08
N GLU A 132 -13.74 -7.46 11.08
CA GLU A 132 -12.97 -8.66 11.44
C GLU A 132 -12.86 -9.73 10.34
N ASN A 133 -13.74 -9.69 9.33
CA ASN A 133 -13.66 -10.59 8.18
C ASN A 133 -12.73 -10.05 7.08
N GLY A 134 -12.33 -8.78 7.16
CA GLY A 134 -11.41 -8.12 6.21
C GLY A 134 -9.95 -8.25 6.60
N THR A 135 -9.54 -9.37 7.20
CA THR A 135 -8.16 -9.60 7.60
C THR A 135 -7.28 -9.93 6.39
N GLY A 136 -5.96 -9.85 6.59
CA GLY A 136 -4.97 -10.16 5.55
C GLY A 136 -3.87 -9.10 5.45
N THR A 137 -3.08 -9.22 4.39
CA THR A 137 -1.99 -8.31 4.02
C THR A 137 -2.17 -7.82 2.59
N VAL A 138 -1.66 -6.63 2.29
CA VAL A 138 -1.75 -6.03 0.95
C VAL A 138 -0.35 -5.85 0.38
N GLY A 139 -0.11 -6.38 -0.81
CA GLY A 139 1.10 -6.12 -1.60
C GLY A 139 0.77 -5.31 -2.85
N PHE A 140 1.05 -4.01 -2.84
CA PHE A 140 0.76 -3.13 -3.97
C PHE A 140 1.55 -3.48 -5.23
N GLU A 141 2.65 -4.21 -5.07
CA GLU A 141 3.48 -4.69 -6.17
C GLU A 141 2.78 -5.69 -7.12
N PHE A 142 1.61 -6.19 -6.71
CA PHE A 142 0.74 -7.06 -7.50
C PHE A 142 -0.43 -6.32 -8.15
N LEU A 143 -0.52 -5.00 -8.00
CA LEU A 143 -1.56 -4.21 -8.66
C LEU A 143 -1.24 -4.05 -10.16
N PRO A 144 -2.24 -4.17 -11.05
CA PRO A 144 -2.06 -3.92 -12.46
C PRO A 144 -1.79 -2.43 -12.72
N TRP A 145 -0.98 -2.15 -13.74
CA TRP A 145 -0.53 -0.80 -14.10
C TRP A 145 -1.68 0.16 -14.50
N SER A 146 -2.83 -0.39 -14.90
CA SER A 146 -4.04 0.35 -15.29
C SER A 146 -4.83 0.91 -14.10
N ILE A 147 -4.63 0.37 -12.88
CA ILE A 147 -5.44 0.71 -11.73
C ILE A 147 -5.23 2.18 -11.30
N LYS A 148 -6.34 2.84 -10.96
CA LYS A 148 -6.39 4.24 -10.53
C LYS A 148 -6.91 4.40 -9.11
N ILE A 149 -7.78 3.49 -8.66
CA ILE A 149 -8.51 3.63 -7.40
C ILE A 149 -8.41 2.33 -6.59
N VAL A 150 -7.86 2.42 -5.38
CA VAL A 150 -7.87 1.33 -4.39
C VAL A 150 -8.51 1.83 -3.12
N VAL A 151 -9.63 1.22 -2.75
CA VAL A 151 -10.41 1.61 -1.57
C VAL A 151 -10.70 0.37 -0.74
N MET A 152 -10.01 0.25 0.38
CA MET A 152 -10.04 -0.91 1.28
C MET A 152 -10.24 -0.52 2.75
N TRP A 153 -10.95 0.58 2.98
CA TRP A 153 -11.17 1.10 4.34
C TRP A 153 -12.18 0.29 5.16
N ASN A 154 -12.05 0.40 6.48
CA ASN A 154 -12.89 -0.27 7.48
C ASN A 154 -12.86 -1.80 7.37
N ASN A 155 -11.64 -2.32 7.43
CA ASN A 155 -11.29 -3.74 7.44
C ASN A 155 -10.36 -4.03 8.63
N ALA A 156 -9.76 -5.22 8.66
CA ALA A 156 -8.79 -5.62 9.67
C ALA A 156 -7.43 -5.98 9.03
N LEU A 157 -7.06 -5.28 7.95
CA LEU A 157 -5.80 -5.49 7.24
C LEU A 157 -4.63 -5.22 8.18
N SER A 158 -3.56 -6.00 8.03
CA SER A 158 -2.39 -5.98 8.88
C SER A 158 -1.11 -6.05 8.05
N GLY A 159 0.04 -5.95 8.71
CA GLY A 159 1.34 -5.90 8.04
C GLY A 159 1.70 -4.49 7.58
N THR A 160 2.66 -4.41 6.66
CA THR A 160 3.23 -3.15 6.16
C THR A 160 2.82 -2.91 4.71
N ILE A 161 2.83 -1.65 4.27
CA ILE A 161 2.62 -1.26 2.88
C ILE A 161 3.85 -0.53 2.32
N GLN A 162 4.07 -0.63 1.02
CA GLN A 162 5.16 0.06 0.32
C GLN A 162 4.56 1.03 -0.72
N LEU A 163 4.53 2.32 -0.39
CA LEU A 163 3.94 3.33 -1.29
C LEU A 163 4.67 3.44 -2.64
N ALA A 164 5.95 3.05 -2.68
CA ALA A 164 6.75 2.99 -3.90
C ALA A 164 6.25 1.96 -4.93
N ASP A 165 5.50 0.95 -4.48
CA ASP A 165 4.96 -0.11 -5.35
C ASP A 165 3.59 0.29 -5.96
N LEU A 166 3.06 1.48 -5.62
CA LEU A 166 1.82 1.96 -6.23
C LEU A 166 2.00 2.23 -7.73
N PRO A 167 1.07 1.76 -8.58
CA PRO A 167 1.12 2.00 -10.02
C PRO A 167 1.13 3.48 -10.41
N GLY A 168 1.79 3.81 -11.52
CA GLY A 168 1.94 5.19 -12.00
C GLY A 168 0.64 5.91 -12.38
N LYS A 169 -0.45 5.18 -12.60
CA LYS A 169 -1.80 5.74 -12.87
C LYS A 169 -2.65 5.92 -11.60
N MET A 170 -2.12 5.61 -10.41
CA MET A 170 -2.85 5.69 -9.16
C MET A 170 -3.32 7.13 -8.85
N GLU A 171 -4.60 7.31 -8.59
CA GLU A 171 -5.22 8.60 -8.27
C GLU A 171 -5.76 8.65 -6.84
N VAL A 172 -6.34 7.54 -6.36
CA VAL A 172 -7.01 7.46 -5.06
C VAL A 172 -6.60 6.21 -4.31
N VAL A 173 -6.06 6.39 -3.11
CA VAL A 173 -5.77 5.32 -2.16
C VAL A 173 -6.46 5.63 -0.84
N ASP A 174 -7.41 4.78 -0.44
CA ASP A 174 -8.06 4.85 0.87
C ASP A 174 -8.04 3.49 1.55
N ILE A 175 -7.13 3.32 2.51
CA ILE A 175 -6.98 2.11 3.33
C ILE A 175 -7.08 2.49 4.81
N SER A 176 -7.90 3.51 5.09
CA SER A 176 -8.16 3.97 6.45
C SER A 176 -8.93 2.93 7.28
N PHE A 177 -8.92 3.06 8.61
CA PHE A 177 -9.58 2.13 9.54
C PHE A 177 -9.13 0.67 9.32
N ASN A 178 -7.85 0.42 9.55
CA ASN A 178 -7.21 -0.90 9.48
C ASN A 178 -6.19 -1.08 10.62
N ASN A 179 -5.42 -2.17 10.62
CA ASN A 179 -4.38 -2.47 11.59
C ASN A 179 -2.97 -2.43 10.96
N LEU A 180 -2.76 -1.64 9.91
CA LEU A 180 -1.48 -1.55 9.21
C LEU A 180 -0.43 -0.88 10.10
N ILE A 181 0.82 -1.35 9.98
CA ILE A 181 1.99 -0.89 10.74
C ILE A 181 3.12 -0.49 9.80
N GLY A 182 4.21 0.02 10.37
CA GLY A 182 5.42 0.37 9.64
C GLY A 182 5.54 1.87 9.37
N CYS A 183 6.58 2.24 8.64
CA CYS A 183 6.86 3.64 8.28
C CYS A 183 6.30 3.99 6.90
N LEU A 184 6.06 5.27 6.66
CA LEU A 184 5.52 5.79 5.41
C LEU A 184 6.55 6.67 4.71
N ASP A 185 6.93 6.28 3.48
CA ASP A 185 7.75 7.12 2.61
C ASP A 185 6.85 7.84 1.59
N LEU A 186 6.36 9.02 1.97
CA LEU A 186 5.45 9.81 1.13
C LEU A 186 6.12 10.37 -0.13
N ASP A 187 7.46 10.46 -0.15
CA ASP A 187 8.23 10.95 -1.30
C ASP A 187 8.17 9.96 -2.50
N LYS A 188 7.72 8.73 -2.26
CA LYS A 188 7.56 7.68 -3.29
C LYS A 188 6.18 7.61 -3.90
N LEU A 189 5.26 8.51 -3.50
CA LEU A 189 3.92 8.52 -4.06
C LEU A 189 3.95 8.81 -5.58
N PRO A 190 3.16 8.10 -6.39
CA PRO A 190 3.01 8.42 -7.80
C PRO A 190 2.53 9.86 -8.00
N ALA A 191 3.06 10.52 -9.04
CA ALA A 191 2.78 11.93 -9.32
C ALA A 191 1.29 12.22 -9.62
N THR A 192 0.53 11.18 -9.95
CA THR A 192 -0.90 11.20 -10.31
C THR A 192 -1.83 11.15 -9.10
N VAL A 193 -1.33 10.80 -7.91
CA VAL A 193 -2.14 10.66 -6.70
C VAL A 193 -2.75 12.02 -6.32
N ARG A 194 -4.08 12.02 -6.13
CA ARG A 194 -4.87 13.18 -5.72
C ARG A 194 -5.41 13.04 -4.31
N THR A 195 -5.74 11.83 -3.90
CA THR A 195 -6.31 11.53 -2.58
C THR A 195 -5.58 10.38 -1.93
N LEU A 196 -5.04 10.63 -0.73
CA LEU A 196 -4.45 9.60 0.12
C LEU A 196 -5.08 9.65 1.51
N SER A 197 -5.67 8.52 1.92
CA SER A 197 -6.24 8.33 3.25
C SER A 197 -5.68 7.05 3.87
N LEU A 198 -4.87 7.21 4.91
CA LEU A 198 -4.26 6.13 5.71
C LEU A 198 -4.62 6.26 7.20
N SER A 199 -5.66 7.05 7.50
CA SER A 199 -6.15 7.33 8.84
C SER A 199 -6.56 6.09 9.61
N GLN A 200 -6.47 6.13 10.94
CA GLN A 200 -6.88 5.05 11.84
C GLN A 200 -6.19 3.73 11.49
N ASN A 201 -4.86 3.78 11.55
CA ASN A 201 -3.94 2.66 11.45
C ASN A 201 -2.94 2.75 12.62
N LYS A 202 -1.83 2.02 12.53
CA LYS A 202 -0.75 2.01 13.52
C LYS A 202 0.59 2.35 12.87
N PHE A 203 0.58 3.25 11.89
CA PHE A 203 1.81 3.71 11.25
C PHE A 203 2.65 4.53 12.23
N THR A 204 3.97 4.36 12.15
CA THR A 204 4.96 4.93 13.05
C THR A 204 6.06 5.65 12.26
N GLY A 205 6.94 6.36 12.96
CA GLY A 205 8.09 7.02 12.34
C GLY A 205 7.75 8.43 11.87
N ASP A 206 8.74 9.07 11.26
CA ASP A 206 8.64 10.41 10.69
C ASP A 206 8.13 10.38 9.24
N ILE A 207 7.54 11.49 8.82
CA ILE A 207 7.10 11.72 7.45
C ILE A 207 7.60 13.08 6.95
N SER A 208 7.85 13.17 5.65
CA SER A 208 8.10 14.42 4.97
C SER A 208 6.89 14.82 4.13
N LEU A 209 6.54 16.10 4.15
CA LEU A 209 5.54 16.68 3.24
C LEU A 209 6.20 17.47 2.09
N GLU A 210 7.52 17.44 1.98
CA GLU A 210 8.26 18.33 1.06
C GLU A 210 8.19 17.92 -0.40
N ASN A 211 8.08 16.61 -0.68
CA ASN A 211 8.09 16.07 -2.04
C ASN A 211 6.74 15.44 -2.43
N LEU A 212 5.64 15.94 -1.86
CA LEU A 212 4.31 15.44 -2.20
C LEU A 212 3.96 15.67 -3.68
N PRO A 213 3.16 14.78 -4.30
CA PRO A 213 2.70 14.96 -5.68
C PRO A 213 2.05 16.31 -5.92
N LYS A 214 2.38 16.95 -7.05
CA LYS A 214 1.84 18.28 -7.40
C LYS A 214 0.32 18.31 -7.53
N CYS A 215 -0.27 17.17 -7.90
CA CYS A 215 -1.70 16.99 -8.07
C CYS A 215 -2.41 16.52 -6.79
N LEU A 216 -1.69 16.37 -5.67
CA LEU A 216 -2.30 15.95 -4.42
C LEU A 216 -3.25 17.05 -3.92
N GLU A 217 -4.48 16.66 -3.59
CA GLU A 217 -5.54 17.55 -3.12
C GLU A 217 -5.91 17.25 -1.66
N TYR A 218 -5.83 15.98 -1.25
CA TYR A 218 -6.26 15.51 0.07
C TYR A 218 -5.28 14.51 0.67
N LEU A 219 -4.84 14.79 1.91
CA LEU A 219 -4.04 13.87 2.73
C LEU A 219 -4.67 13.72 4.12
N SER A 220 -4.92 12.48 4.52
CA SER A 220 -5.39 12.13 5.86
C SER A 220 -4.54 11.01 6.47
N LEU A 221 -3.87 11.32 7.57
CA LEU A 221 -3.05 10.39 8.36
C LEU A 221 -3.50 10.38 9.84
N VAL A 222 -4.78 10.68 10.06
CA VAL A 222 -5.40 10.88 11.36
C VAL A 222 -5.25 9.64 12.22
N ASP A 223 -5.04 9.79 13.53
CA ASP A 223 -5.09 8.68 14.50
C ASP A 223 -4.14 7.54 14.10
N ASN A 224 -2.85 7.88 14.11
CA ASN A 224 -1.72 6.98 13.93
C ASN A 224 -0.69 7.26 15.05
N GLN A 225 0.51 6.69 14.94
CA GLN A 225 1.61 6.89 15.88
C GLN A 225 2.78 7.62 15.20
N LEU A 226 2.50 8.43 14.19
CA LEU A 226 3.50 9.19 13.44
C LEU A 226 4.11 10.30 14.31
N SER A 227 5.36 10.65 14.04
CA SER A 227 6.16 11.58 14.85
C SER A 227 7.02 12.50 13.98
N GLY A 228 7.83 13.35 14.61
CA GLY A 228 8.73 14.27 13.91
C GLY A 228 8.08 15.61 13.58
N THR A 229 8.78 16.42 12.79
CA THR A 229 8.36 17.81 12.46
C THR A 229 7.67 17.88 11.12
N ILE A 230 6.74 18.83 10.96
CA ILE A 230 5.98 19.02 9.72
C ILE A 230 6.33 20.36 9.03
N CYS A 231 6.81 20.27 7.79
CA CYS A 231 7.07 21.43 6.93
C CYS A 231 5.83 21.77 6.09
N LEU A 232 5.10 22.82 6.48
CA LEU A 232 3.89 23.26 5.76
C LEU A 232 4.18 24.19 4.58
N THR A 233 5.41 24.69 4.43
CA THR A 233 5.77 25.68 3.40
C THR A 233 6.00 25.08 2.02
N SER A 234 6.09 23.74 1.94
CA SER A 234 6.35 22.99 0.70
C SER A 234 5.10 22.27 0.17
N LEU A 235 3.91 22.58 0.70
CA LEU A 235 2.68 21.91 0.30
C LEU A 235 2.35 22.17 -1.18
N PRO A 236 1.84 21.17 -1.93
CA PRO A 236 1.51 21.29 -3.35
C PRO A 236 0.48 22.39 -3.66
N THR A 237 0.56 22.97 -4.85
CA THR A 237 -0.34 24.05 -5.27
C THR A 237 -1.81 23.63 -5.38
N ALA A 238 -2.10 22.35 -5.62
CA ALA A 238 -3.45 21.80 -5.70
C ALA A 238 -4.02 21.40 -4.32
N PHE A 239 -3.24 21.49 -3.25
CA PHE A 239 -3.56 20.88 -1.96
C PHE A 239 -4.67 21.62 -1.20
N GLN A 240 -5.75 20.90 -0.88
CA GLN A 240 -6.97 21.48 -0.31
C GLN A 240 -7.16 21.11 1.17
N SER A 241 -6.79 19.90 1.58
CA SER A 241 -7.05 19.41 2.94
C SER A 241 -5.91 18.57 3.50
N LEU A 242 -5.46 18.95 4.70
CA LEU A 242 -4.43 18.26 5.48
C LEU A 242 -4.97 17.86 6.84
N HIS A 243 -5.07 16.56 7.10
CA HIS A 243 -5.56 16.03 8.38
C HIS A 243 -4.48 15.15 9.02
N LEU A 244 -3.82 15.67 10.06
CA LEU A 244 -2.76 14.99 10.81
C LEU A 244 -3.07 14.84 12.31
N HIS A 245 -4.29 15.15 12.73
CA HIS A 245 -4.67 15.14 14.13
C HIS A 245 -4.58 13.75 14.76
N LYS A 246 -4.38 13.70 16.09
CA LYS A 246 -4.15 12.47 16.86
C LYS A 246 -2.91 11.70 16.39
N ASN A 247 -1.77 12.36 16.48
CA ASN A 247 -0.45 11.76 16.25
C ASN A 247 0.52 12.29 17.31
N ASN A 248 1.81 12.02 17.13
CA ASN A 248 2.89 12.47 18.01
C ASN A 248 3.80 13.50 17.30
N PHE A 249 3.27 14.28 16.36
CA PHE A 249 4.07 15.30 15.65
C PHE A 249 4.47 16.43 16.59
N GLU A 250 5.66 16.99 16.39
CA GLU A 250 6.26 18.00 17.25
C GLU A 250 6.91 19.13 16.46
N GLY A 251 7.58 20.03 17.16
CA GLY A 251 8.23 21.21 16.58
C GLY A 251 7.25 22.36 16.33
N SER A 252 7.75 23.41 15.67
CA SER A 252 6.99 24.62 15.40
C SER A 252 6.27 24.58 14.06
N LEU A 253 5.17 25.32 13.96
CA LEU A 253 4.35 25.42 12.76
C LEU A 253 4.59 26.74 12.03
N ASN A 254 4.88 26.66 10.74
CA ASN A 254 5.06 27.82 9.87
C ASN A 254 3.96 27.89 8.81
N PHE A 255 3.03 28.84 8.97
CA PHE A 255 1.90 29.06 8.04
C PHE A 255 2.17 30.14 6.99
N THR A 256 3.41 30.63 6.85
CA THR A 256 3.70 31.81 5.99
C THR A 256 3.64 31.54 4.49
N GLN A 257 3.71 30.28 4.06
CA GLN A 257 3.72 29.88 2.65
C GLN A 257 2.77 28.70 2.39
N LEU A 258 1.48 28.93 2.60
CA LEU A 258 0.45 27.95 2.28
C LEU A 258 -0.05 28.13 0.84
N PRO A 259 -0.43 27.05 0.14
CA PRO A 259 -0.99 27.14 -1.20
C PRO A 259 -2.37 27.81 -1.18
N ASN A 260 -2.67 28.62 -2.20
CA ASN A 260 -3.94 29.36 -2.31
C ASN A 260 -5.19 28.46 -2.41
N SER A 261 -5.03 27.16 -2.64
CA SER A 261 -6.13 26.18 -2.71
C SER A 261 -6.51 25.59 -1.35
N ILE A 262 -5.68 25.77 -0.31
CA ILE A 262 -5.88 25.14 0.99
C ILE A 262 -7.16 25.63 1.68
N ARG A 263 -7.94 24.69 2.23
CA ARG A 263 -9.21 24.98 2.90
C ARG A 263 -9.21 24.48 4.33
N HIS A 264 -8.57 23.34 4.58
CA HIS A 264 -8.62 22.64 5.86
C HIS A 264 -7.23 22.22 6.30
N ILE A 265 -6.83 22.65 7.50
CA ILE A 265 -5.64 22.16 8.20
C ILE A 265 -6.07 21.71 9.60
N ILE A 266 -6.01 20.41 9.86
CA ILE A 266 -6.45 19.80 11.12
C ILE A 266 -5.25 19.08 11.75
N LEU A 267 -4.63 19.73 12.75
CA LEU A 267 -3.40 19.31 13.43
C LEU A 267 -3.60 19.07 14.93
N ALA A 268 -4.87 19.07 15.38
CA ALA A 268 -5.21 18.91 16.78
C ALA A 268 -4.65 17.63 17.42
N GLU A 269 -4.47 17.58 18.73
CA GLU A 269 -4.03 16.38 19.44
C GLU A 269 -2.67 15.87 18.90
N ASN A 270 -1.67 16.74 19.03
CA ASN A 270 -0.25 16.48 18.72
C ASN A 270 0.63 17.17 19.79
N HIS A 271 1.94 17.26 19.55
CA HIS A 271 2.93 17.91 20.40
C HIS A 271 3.56 19.16 19.73
N PHE A 272 2.86 19.81 18.79
CA PHE A 272 3.36 21.04 18.18
C PHE A 272 3.53 22.13 19.24
N SER A 273 4.60 22.93 19.13
CA SER A 273 4.99 23.90 20.15
C SER A 273 5.49 25.22 19.56
N GLY A 274 5.69 26.20 20.43
CA GLY A 274 6.14 27.53 20.07
C GLY A 274 5.00 28.44 19.59
N THR A 275 5.37 29.55 18.95
CA THR A 275 4.43 30.58 18.51
C THR A 275 3.96 30.35 17.07
N VAL A 276 2.75 30.80 16.75
CA VAL A 276 2.18 30.71 15.40
C VAL A 276 1.81 32.08 14.87
N ASN A 277 2.10 32.31 13.59
CA ASN A 277 1.69 33.52 12.87
C ASN A 277 0.60 33.17 11.85
N LEU A 278 -0.60 33.71 12.06
CA LEU A 278 -1.78 33.46 11.21
C LEU A 278 -2.14 34.67 10.32
N GLY A 279 -1.26 35.67 10.23
CA GLY A 279 -1.56 36.92 9.51
C GLY A 279 -1.70 36.79 7.98
N ASN A 280 -1.15 35.72 7.39
CA ASN A 280 -1.10 35.51 5.94
C ASN A 280 -1.79 34.20 5.52
N LEU A 281 -2.84 33.78 6.25
CA LEU A 281 -3.62 32.61 5.83
C LEU A 281 -4.32 32.89 4.48
N PRO A 282 -4.33 31.94 3.54
CA PRO A 282 -5.02 32.12 2.25
C PRO A 282 -6.52 32.39 2.41
N GLU A 283 -7.10 33.18 1.50
CA GLU A 283 -8.54 33.51 1.50
C GLU A 283 -9.47 32.29 1.34
N SER A 284 -8.94 31.20 0.77
CA SER A 284 -9.61 29.91 0.63
C SER A 284 -9.71 29.14 1.94
N MET A 285 -8.90 29.48 2.95
CA MET A 285 -8.89 28.80 4.24
C MET A 285 -10.28 28.89 4.89
N ARG A 286 -10.74 27.77 5.42
CA ARG A 286 -12.04 27.66 6.11
C ARG A 286 -11.88 27.20 7.54
N VAL A 287 -11.02 26.21 7.77
CA VAL A 287 -10.81 25.62 9.09
C VAL A 287 -9.33 25.43 9.37
N LEU A 288 -8.88 25.97 10.49
CA LEU A 288 -7.58 25.69 11.10
C LEU A 288 -7.80 25.17 12.51
N ASP A 289 -7.54 23.89 12.74
CA ASP A 289 -7.68 23.26 14.05
C ASP A 289 -6.32 22.84 14.59
N ILE A 290 -5.79 23.58 15.56
CA ILE A 290 -4.52 23.29 16.24
C ILE A 290 -4.73 23.08 17.75
N ARG A 291 -5.94 22.69 18.14
CA ARG A 291 -6.31 22.40 19.53
C ARG A 291 -5.43 21.31 20.15
N LYS A 292 -5.33 21.30 21.49
CA LYS A 292 -4.64 20.23 22.23
C LYS A 292 -3.23 19.96 21.70
N ASN A 293 -2.42 21.00 21.69
CA ASN A 293 -0.99 21.00 21.38
C ASN A 293 -0.26 21.75 22.52
N ALA A 294 1.01 22.07 22.32
CA ALA A 294 1.82 22.90 23.21
C ALA A 294 2.12 24.28 22.60
N ILE A 295 1.20 24.82 21.80
CA ILE A 295 1.32 26.16 21.21
C ILE A 295 1.27 27.21 22.33
N SER A 296 2.06 28.27 22.21
CA SER A 296 2.13 29.32 23.22
C SER A 296 2.27 30.70 22.60
N GLY A 297 2.14 31.73 23.43
CA GLY A 297 2.31 33.13 23.06
C GLY A 297 1.04 33.78 22.49
N ALA A 298 1.19 34.98 21.95
CA ALA A 298 0.09 35.76 21.40
C ALA A 298 -0.27 35.28 19.99
N VAL A 299 -1.51 34.81 19.80
CA VAL A 299 -2.02 34.37 18.51
C VAL A 299 -3.06 35.36 18.04
N ARG A 300 -2.79 35.97 16.88
CA ARG A 300 -3.73 36.87 16.22
C ARG A 300 -4.61 36.12 15.24
N VAL A 301 -5.92 36.15 15.46
CA VAL A 301 -6.89 35.38 14.68
C VAL A 301 -7.55 36.29 13.63
N PRO A 302 -7.39 36.00 12.32
CA PRO A 302 -8.12 36.70 11.26
C PRO A 302 -9.62 36.36 11.27
N HIS A 303 -10.44 37.29 10.81
CA HIS A 303 -11.89 37.09 10.63
C HIS A 303 -12.21 36.14 9.48
N GLY A 304 -13.37 35.46 9.55
CA GLY A 304 -13.91 34.63 8.47
C GLY A 304 -13.37 33.20 8.38
N ILE A 305 -12.43 32.81 9.25
CA ILE A 305 -11.85 31.46 9.33
C ILE A 305 -12.24 30.83 10.67
N ASP A 306 -12.69 29.56 10.66
CA ASP A 306 -12.90 28.78 11.88
C ASP A 306 -11.54 28.33 12.43
N ILE A 307 -11.00 29.10 13.37
CA ILE A 307 -9.71 28.81 14.03
C ILE A 307 -9.97 28.27 15.43
N ARG A 308 -9.48 27.06 15.71
CA ARG A 308 -9.66 26.36 16.98
C ARG A 308 -8.32 26.19 17.68
N LEU A 309 -8.24 26.72 18.91
CA LEU A 309 -7.00 26.82 19.72
C LEU A 309 -7.14 26.22 21.12
N ASP A 310 -8.33 25.79 21.54
CA ASP A 310 -8.59 25.19 22.85
C ASP A 310 -7.62 24.06 23.23
N GLY A 311 -7.24 23.99 24.50
CA GLY A 311 -6.30 22.97 25.01
C GLY A 311 -4.83 23.25 24.70
N ASN A 312 -4.49 24.49 24.36
CA ASN A 312 -3.12 25.00 24.40
C ASN A 312 -3.01 25.97 25.60
N ASP A 313 -2.38 25.53 26.68
CA ASP A 313 -2.50 26.17 28.01
C ASP A 313 -1.84 27.56 28.12
N GLU A 314 -0.96 27.92 27.17
CA GLU A 314 -0.17 29.17 27.18
C GLU A 314 -0.50 30.12 26.02
N VAL A 315 -1.65 29.96 25.37
CA VAL A 315 -2.06 30.83 24.24
C VAL A 315 -2.88 32.02 24.72
N ASN A 316 -2.43 33.22 24.37
CA ASN A 316 -3.23 34.43 24.49
C ASN A 316 -3.84 34.79 23.13
N VAL A 317 -5.17 34.76 23.01
CA VAL A 317 -5.87 34.99 21.74
C VAL A 317 -6.26 36.46 21.60
N GLU A 318 -5.67 37.12 20.60
CA GLU A 318 -6.04 38.48 20.18
C GLU A 318 -6.86 38.38 18.89
N ARG A 319 -8.11 38.86 18.88
CA ARG A 319 -8.90 38.98 17.64
C ARG A 319 -8.56 40.32 16.98
N ILE A 320 -8.09 40.29 15.73
CA ILE A 320 -7.86 41.51 14.95
C ILE A 320 -9.19 41.89 14.28
N GLU A 321 -9.68 43.11 14.51
CA GLU A 321 -10.84 43.73 13.81
C GLU A 321 -10.62 43.87 12.30
#